data_AF-A0A935HM62-F1
#
_entry.id   AF-A0A935HM62-F1
#
_cell.length_a   1.000
_cell.length_b   1.000
_cell.length_c   1.000
_cell.angle_alpha   90.00
_cell.angle_beta   90.00
_cell.angle_gamma   90.00
#
_symmetry.space_group_name_H-M   'P 1'
#
loop_
_entity.id
_entity.type
_entity.pdbx_description
1 polymer ?
#
loop_
_entity_poly.entity_id
_entity_poly.type
_entity_poly.pdbx_seq_one_letter_code
_entity_poly.pdbx_strand_id
1 'polypeptide(L)'
;MGNRPGVYGIFFGDTFGSSFTPNPSNPGPNGGNWRGNVLGFSKNKDLDQGIVFDNMVTGFDGKAKELLIGATAGSTSLIPTAAIRVNGIDYVHCFKVNSWNPNLSTKYSALYKSADNGKNWSRIDAVTFPGDSRFALVGYYKKDGFVYMIGTPTYRNKPAYLARFKETDIEKPENYEYWNGDTKTWIKGNENQASIIIGGSVGELSLIYNSTYKKWIIAYFNAAEYNITMRIADEITGPWGTNFVLATGAQYPQLYGSYFHPLSAKGDFLYFTMSMWMPYNVFLMKVELSDK
;
A
#
# COMPACT_ATOMS: atom_id res chain seq x y z
N MET A 1 -8.60 1.41 1.49
CA MET A 1 -9.71 1.81 0.58
C MET A 1 -10.82 2.44 1.38
N GLY A 2 -11.48 3.48 0.88
CA GLY A 2 -12.76 3.91 1.44
C GLY A 2 -13.46 4.75 0.39
N ASN A 3 -14.64 4.33 -0.06
CA ASN A 3 -15.55 5.11 -0.94
C ASN A 3 -16.93 4.45 -1.11
N ARG A 4 -17.37 3.67 -0.10
CA ARG A 4 -18.76 3.81 0.36
C ARG A 4 -18.70 4.88 1.45
N PRO A 5 -19.54 5.93 1.43
CA PRO A 5 -19.46 6.98 2.43
C PRO A 5 -19.42 6.39 3.85
N GLY A 6 -18.30 6.60 4.56
CA GLY A 6 -18.11 6.11 5.92
C GLY A 6 -17.81 4.60 6.08
N VAL A 7 -17.35 3.89 5.05
CA VAL A 7 -16.82 2.51 5.18
C VAL A 7 -15.42 2.43 4.61
N TYR A 8 -14.47 1.94 5.42
CA TYR A 8 -13.04 1.82 5.12
C TYR A 8 -12.65 0.35 5.09
N GLY A 9 -12.18 -0.14 3.94
CA GLY A 9 -11.61 -1.46 3.76
C GLY A 9 -10.10 -1.45 3.99
N ILE A 10 -9.62 -2.37 4.82
CA ILE A 10 -8.22 -2.50 5.22
C ILE A 10 -7.76 -3.93 4.90
N PHE A 11 -6.79 -4.02 4.00
CA PHE A 11 -6.15 -5.27 3.64
C PHE A 11 -5.00 -5.58 4.61
N PHE A 12 -4.91 -6.84 5.00
CA PHE A 12 -3.77 -7.40 5.70
C PHE A 12 -3.10 -8.44 4.81
N GLY A 13 -1.79 -8.60 4.95
CA GLY A 13 -1.03 -9.70 4.35
C GLY A 13 -1.18 -10.98 5.15
N ASP A 14 -0.09 -11.74 5.25
CA ASP A 14 -0.01 -12.99 5.99
C ASP A 14 -0.62 -12.86 7.40
N THR A 15 -1.70 -13.60 7.65
CA THR A 15 -2.47 -13.54 8.90
C THR A 15 -2.71 -14.95 9.42
N PHE A 16 -2.51 -15.16 10.73
CA PHE A 16 -2.53 -16.47 11.38
C PHE A 16 -3.73 -16.63 12.30
N GLY A 17 -4.07 -17.88 12.64
CA GLY A 17 -5.19 -18.21 13.51
C GLY A 17 -4.88 -18.02 15.00
N SER A 18 -5.79 -18.46 15.85
CA SER A 18 -5.68 -18.35 17.32
C SER A 18 -4.50 -19.12 17.94
N SER A 19 -3.87 -20.01 17.18
CA SER A 19 -2.65 -20.71 17.60
C SER A 19 -1.36 -19.89 17.37
N PHE A 20 -1.45 -18.69 16.81
CA PHE A 20 -0.30 -17.79 16.70
C PHE A 20 0.14 -17.34 18.09
N THR A 21 1.45 -17.33 18.32
CA THR A 21 2.07 -16.82 19.55
C THR A 21 3.30 -15.99 19.20
N PRO A 22 3.43 -14.75 19.68
CA PRO A 22 4.66 -13.98 19.52
C PRO A 22 5.88 -14.74 20.05
N ASN A 23 6.95 -14.79 19.27
CA ASN A 23 8.20 -15.44 19.66
C ASN A 23 9.37 -14.46 19.46
N PRO A 24 9.85 -13.78 20.52
CA PRO A 24 10.95 -12.82 20.40
C PRO A 24 12.27 -13.43 19.91
N SER A 25 12.50 -14.72 20.16
CA SER A 25 13.73 -15.43 19.72
C SER A 25 13.67 -15.87 18.25
N ASN A 26 12.47 -16.05 17.71
CA ASN A 26 12.23 -16.36 16.30
C ASN A 26 11.01 -15.57 15.80
N PRO A 27 11.14 -14.24 15.65
CA PRO A 27 10.02 -13.39 15.30
C PRO A 27 9.54 -13.69 13.88
N GLY A 28 8.22 -13.57 13.67
CA GLY A 28 7.62 -13.77 12.36
C GLY A 28 6.47 -14.79 12.33
N PRO A 29 6.12 -15.28 11.13
CA PRO A 29 4.94 -16.09 10.89
C PRO A 29 5.01 -17.43 11.63
N ASN A 30 3.96 -17.74 12.40
CA ASN A 30 3.80 -19.01 13.09
C ASN A 30 2.33 -19.32 13.37
N GLY A 31 2.04 -20.53 13.83
CA GLY A 31 0.68 -21.00 14.08
C GLY A 31 -0.04 -21.50 12.81
N GLY A 32 -1.19 -22.14 13.00
CA GLY A 32 -2.04 -22.64 11.93
C GLY A 32 -3.03 -21.62 11.39
N ASN A 33 -3.87 -22.08 10.45
CA ASN A 33 -4.86 -21.26 9.73
C ASN A 33 -4.22 -19.98 9.14
N TRP A 34 -3.13 -20.13 8.39
CA TRP A 34 -2.51 -19.04 7.65
C TRP A 34 -3.39 -18.64 6.45
N ARG A 35 -3.61 -17.34 6.28
CA ARG A 35 -4.23 -16.73 5.10
C ARG A 35 -3.31 -15.65 4.57
N GLY A 36 -2.99 -15.68 3.27
CA GLY A 36 -2.03 -14.76 2.67
C GLY A 36 -2.51 -13.31 2.55
N ASN A 37 -3.83 -13.11 2.56
CA ASN A 37 -4.45 -11.80 2.53
C ASN A 37 -5.88 -11.86 3.07
N VAL A 38 -6.24 -10.92 3.96
CA VAL A 38 -7.59 -10.79 4.49
C VAL A 38 -8.05 -9.34 4.43
N LEU A 39 -9.38 -9.11 4.41
CA LEU A 39 -9.98 -7.77 4.38
C LEU A 39 -10.90 -7.58 5.56
N GLY A 40 -10.63 -6.53 6.34
CA GLY A 40 -11.51 -6.00 7.35
C GLY A 40 -12.19 -4.72 6.88
N PHE A 41 -13.38 -4.45 7.42
CA PHE A 41 -14.10 -3.20 7.21
C PHE A 41 -14.33 -2.49 8.53
N SER A 42 -14.11 -1.18 8.53
CA SER A 42 -14.39 -0.29 9.64
C SER A 42 -15.26 0.87 9.16
N LYS A 43 -16.25 1.24 9.97
CA LYS A 43 -17.03 2.47 9.86
C LYS A 43 -16.61 3.52 10.87
N ASN A 44 -15.66 3.18 11.74
CA ASN A 44 -15.20 4.10 12.77
C ASN A 44 -14.55 5.33 12.12
N LYS A 45 -14.97 6.51 12.56
CA LYS A 45 -14.40 7.79 12.14
C LYS A 45 -13.59 8.45 13.25
N ASP A 46 -13.78 8.02 14.50
CA ASP A 46 -12.99 8.47 15.63
C ASP A 46 -11.77 7.56 15.78
N LEU A 47 -10.72 7.88 15.02
CA LEU A 47 -9.49 7.10 14.99
C LEU A 47 -8.64 7.23 16.26
N ASP A 48 -9.00 8.12 17.18
CA ASP A 48 -8.37 8.16 18.50
C ASP A 48 -8.82 6.96 19.38
N GLN A 49 -9.95 6.33 19.03
CA GLN A 49 -10.38 5.03 19.57
C GLN A 49 -9.79 3.83 18.81
N GLY A 50 -8.91 4.08 17.83
CA GLY A 50 -8.32 3.05 16.99
C GLY A 50 -9.19 2.61 15.80
N ILE A 51 -8.70 1.62 15.05
CA ILE A 51 -9.48 0.98 13.99
C ILE A 51 -10.37 -0.08 14.63
N VAL A 52 -11.68 0.20 14.70
CA VAL A 52 -12.68 -0.76 15.17
C VAL A 52 -13.29 -1.46 13.96
N PHE A 53 -13.07 -2.77 13.84
CA PHE A 53 -13.62 -3.56 12.74
C PHE A 53 -15.09 -3.91 12.98
N ASP A 54 -15.97 -3.46 12.08
CA ASP A 54 -17.38 -3.87 12.05
C ASP A 54 -17.50 -5.33 11.61
N ASN A 55 -16.70 -5.73 10.62
CA ASN A 55 -16.71 -7.08 10.09
C ASN A 55 -15.41 -7.41 9.34
N MET A 56 -15.09 -8.70 9.29
CA MET A 56 -14.15 -9.27 8.33
C MET A 56 -14.92 -9.84 7.14
N VAL A 57 -14.26 -10.01 5.99
CA VAL A 57 -14.79 -10.92 4.97
C VAL A 57 -14.50 -12.35 5.41
N THR A 58 -15.57 -13.13 5.63
CA THR A 58 -15.47 -14.45 6.24
C THR A 58 -15.77 -15.60 5.27
N GLY A 59 -15.26 -16.78 5.60
CA GLY A 59 -15.63 -18.05 4.99
C GLY A 59 -16.86 -18.67 5.68
N PHE A 60 -17.24 -19.88 5.25
CA PHE A 60 -18.37 -20.63 5.83
C PHE A 60 -18.17 -20.99 7.31
N ASP A 61 -16.92 -21.03 7.79
CA ASP A 61 -16.57 -21.30 9.18
C ASP A 61 -16.62 -20.05 10.07
N GLY A 62 -17.05 -18.90 9.54
CA GLY A 62 -17.13 -17.63 10.25
C GLY A 62 -15.79 -16.94 10.50
N LYS A 63 -14.67 -17.53 10.04
CA LYS A 63 -13.33 -16.93 10.17
C LYS A 63 -13.01 -16.07 8.96
N ALA A 64 -12.09 -15.12 9.13
CA ALA A 64 -11.59 -14.31 8.00
C ALA A 64 -11.01 -15.21 6.91
N LYS A 65 -11.55 -15.13 5.69
CA LYS A 65 -11.10 -15.95 4.55
C LYS A 65 -9.94 -15.29 3.82
N GLU A 66 -9.08 -16.12 3.23
CA GLU A 66 -8.16 -15.64 2.18
C GLU A 66 -8.97 -15.22 0.96
N LEU A 67 -8.69 -14.04 0.40
CA LEU A 67 -9.50 -13.45 -0.67
C LEU A 67 -8.96 -13.76 -2.05
N LEU A 68 -7.67 -13.56 -2.21
CA LEU A 68 -6.92 -13.82 -3.41
C LEU A 68 -6.15 -15.10 -3.14
N ILE A 69 -6.67 -16.21 -3.68
CA ILE A 69 -6.02 -17.52 -3.57
C ILE A 69 -4.72 -17.46 -4.37
N GLY A 70 -3.68 -17.01 -3.70
CA GLY A 70 -2.29 -17.02 -4.15
C GLY A 70 -1.50 -18.07 -3.38
N ALA A 71 -1.90 -18.38 -2.15
CA ALA A 71 -1.30 -19.42 -1.31
C ALA A 71 -2.16 -20.71 -1.34
N THR A 72 -1.90 -21.61 -2.28
CA THR A 72 -2.23 -23.03 -2.06
C THR A 72 -1.19 -23.66 -1.12
N ALA A 73 -1.47 -24.82 -0.52
CA ALA A 73 -0.47 -25.54 0.26
C ALA A 73 0.85 -25.69 -0.54
N GLY A 74 1.96 -25.16 0.00
CA GLY A 74 3.27 -25.12 -0.66
C GLY A 74 3.56 -23.89 -1.54
N SER A 75 2.68 -22.90 -1.58
CA SER A 75 2.83 -21.66 -2.37
C SER A 75 3.27 -20.47 -1.51
N THR A 76 3.96 -19.52 -2.13
CA THR A 76 4.45 -18.26 -1.56
C THR A 76 3.36 -17.18 -1.43
N SER A 77 3.59 -16.12 -0.65
CA SER A 77 2.57 -15.13 -0.30
C SER A 77 2.05 -14.27 -1.48
N LEU A 78 0.72 -14.08 -1.47
CA LEU A 78 -0.13 -13.08 -2.12
C LEU A 78 -0.19 -11.71 -1.41
N ILE A 79 0.77 -10.78 -1.57
CA ILE A 79 0.88 -9.62 -0.65
C ILE A 79 0.26 -8.34 -1.24
N PRO A 80 -0.76 -7.73 -0.58
CA PRO A 80 -1.30 -6.42 -0.95
C PRO A 80 -0.30 -5.27 -0.72
N THR A 81 -0.23 -4.33 -1.66
CA THR A 81 0.64 -3.13 -1.58
C THR A 81 -0.16 -1.84 -1.57
N ALA A 82 -1.23 -1.77 -2.34
CA ALA A 82 -2.13 -0.63 -2.35
C ALA A 82 -3.53 -1.07 -2.71
N ALA A 83 -4.51 -0.25 -2.32
CA ALA A 83 -5.89 -0.51 -2.64
C ALA A 83 -6.66 0.79 -2.82
N ILE A 84 -7.49 0.87 -3.86
CA ILE A 84 -8.25 2.06 -4.25
C ILE A 84 -9.63 1.67 -4.77
N ARG A 85 -10.63 2.53 -4.60
CA ARG A 85 -11.96 2.35 -5.21
C ARG A 85 -12.18 3.40 -6.29
N VAL A 86 -12.50 2.94 -7.50
CA VAL A 86 -12.66 3.77 -8.70
C VAL A 86 -13.96 3.35 -9.40
N ASN A 87 -14.81 4.31 -9.77
CA ASN A 87 -16.08 4.05 -10.48
C ASN A 87 -16.96 2.94 -9.86
N GLY A 88 -17.00 2.84 -8.53
CA GLY A 88 -17.79 1.83 -7.83
C GLY A 88 -17.18 0.42 -7.77
N ILE A 89 -15.96 0.25 -8.25
CA ILE A 89 -15.20 -1.01 -8.20
C ILE A 89 -14.04 -0.86 -7.20
N ASP A 90 -13.87 -1.85 -6.33
CA ASP A 90 -12.71 -1.92 -5.43
C ASP A 90 -11.55 -2.60 -6.15
N TYR A 91 -10.35 -2.02 -6.05
CA TYR A 91 -9.13 -2.54 -6.64
C TYR A 91 -8.06 -2.72 -5.56
N VAL A 92 -7.28 -3.80 -5.68
CA VAL A 92 -6.10 -4.06 -4.85
C VAL A 92 -4.95 -4.47 -5.75
N HIS A 93 -3.80 -3.83 -5.56
CA HIS A 93 -2.55 -4.20 -6.20
C HIS A 93 -1.80 -5.13 -5.26
N CYS A 94 -1.40 -6.29 -5.77
CA CYS A 94 -0.66 -7.27 -4.99
C CYS A 94 0.58 -7.74 -5.75
N PHE A 95 1.66 -8.04 -5.03
CA PHE A 95 2.80 -8.76 -5.58
C PHE A 95 2.82 -10.22 -5.12
N LYS A 96 3.17 -11.09 -6.06
CA LYS A 96 3.32 -12.52 -5.87
C LYS A 96 4.78 -12.82 -5.62
N VAL A 97 5.09 -13.30 -4.43
CA VAL A 97 6.44 -13.77 -4.11
C VAL A 97 6.76 -15.01 -4.96
N ASN A 98 8.00 -15.12 -5.43
CA ASN A 98 8.51 -16.31 -6.12
C ASN A 98 9.30 -17.20 -5.16
N SER A 99 10.18 -16.62 -4.36
CA SER A 99 10.90 -17.31 -3.30
C SER A 99 11.25 -16.34 -2.17
N TRP A 100 11.22 -16.81 -0.93
CA TRP A 100 11.78 -16.13 0.24
C TRP A 100 13.24 -16.56 0.53
N ASN A 101 13.63 -17.77 0.11
CA ASN A 101 14.89 -18.46 0.47
C ASN A 101 15.33 -19.37 -0.69
N PRO A 102 16.60 -19.38 -1.15
CA PRO A 102 17.76 -18.64 -0.64
C PRO A 102 17.79 -17.16 -1.01
N ASN A 103 17.04 -16.76 -2.04
CA ASN A 103 17.00 -15.38 -2.49
C ASN A 103 15.56 -14.91 -2.60
N LEU A 104 15.28 -13.78 -1.95
CA LEU A 104 14.02 -13.10 -2.08
C LEU A 104 13.79 -12.70 -3.56
N SER A 105 12.71 -13.19 -4.15
CA SER A 105 12.34 -12.93 -5.55
C SER A 105 10.83 -12.67 -5.70
N THR A 106 10.44 -11.80 -6.64
CA THR A 106 9.05 -11.54 -7.00
C THR A 106 8.73 -12.16 -8.36
N LYS A 107 7.61 -12.89 -8.46
CA LYS A 107 7.16 -13.51 -9.71
C LYS A 107 6.51 -12.47 -10.63
N TYR A 108 5.61 -11.67 -10.07
CA TYR A 108 4.93 -10.55 -10.72
C TYR A 108 4.24 -9.70 -9.65
N SER A 109 3.78 -8.52 -10.01
CA SER A 109 2.66 -7.85 -9.35
C SER A 109 1.49 -7.67 -10.32
N ALA A 110 0.28 -7.56 -9.79
CA ALA A 110 -0.92 -7.44 -10.60
C ALA A 110 -2.04 -6.70 -9.86
N LEU A 111 -2.95 -6.13 -10.64
CA LEU A 111 -4.18 -5.55 -10.13
C LEU A 111 -5.30 -6.60 -10.07
N TYR A 112 -6.09 -6.53 -9.01
CA TYR A 112 -7.27 -7.35 -8.80
C TYR A 112 -8.46 -6.44 -8.52
N LYS A 113 -9.65 -6.85 -8.96
CA LYS A 113 -10.90 -6.10 -8.79
C LYS A 113 -11.97 -6.88 -8.06
N SER A 114 -12.82 -6.15 -7.35
CA SER A 114 -14.06 -6.61 -6.74
C SER A 114 -15.20 -5.66 -7.10
N ALA A 115 -16.20 -6.19 -7.81
CA ALA A 115 -17.44 -5.48 -8.14
C ALA A 115 -18.52 -5.66 -7.05
N ASP A 116 -18.27 -6.53 -6.08
CA ASP A 116 -19.24 -6.95 -5.06
C ASP A 116 -18.78 -6.56 -3.65
N ASN A 117 -18.21 -5.36 -3.56
CA ASN A 117 -17.98 -4.70 -2.28
C ASN A 117 -16.91 -5.40 -1.41
N GLY A 118 -15.90 -5.97 -2.06
CA GLY A 118 -14.73 -6.63 -1.46
C GLY A 118 -14.96 -8.10 -1.10
N LYS A 119 -16.10 -8.69 -1.47
CA LYS A 119 -16.44 -10.08 -1.10
C LYS A 119 -15.73 -11.11 -1.97
N ASN A 120 -15.64 -10.86 -3.27
CA ASN A 120 -14.98 -11.70 -4.25
C ASN A 120 -14.07 -10.85 -5.15
N TRP A 121 -12.96 -11.44 -5.57
CA TRP A 121 -11.90 -10.74 -6.28
C TRP A 121 -11.43 -11.54 -7.49
N SER A 122 -11.14 -10.84 -8.60
CA SER A 122 -10.61 -11.41 -9.83
C SER A 122 -9.39 -10.64 -10.31
N ARG A 123 -8.38 -11.34 -10.83
CA ARG A 123 -7.19 -10.71 -11.43
C ARG A 123 -7.56 -9.96 -12.71
N ILE A 124 -6.85 -8.87 -12.99
CA ILE A 124 -6.86 -8.17 -14.27
C ILE A 124 -5.54 -8.48 -14.97
N ASP A 125 -5.54 -9.45 -15.89
CA ASP A 125 -4.30 -9.95 -16.48
C ASP A 125 -3.52 -8.87 -17.24
N ALA A 126 -4.23 -7.95 -17.90
CA ALA A 126 -3.62 -6.82 -18.61
C ALA A 126 -2.75 -5.95 -17.70
N VAL A 127 -3.14 -5.76 -16.44
CA VAL A 127 -2.40 -4.93 -15.46
C VAL A 127 -1.51 -5.84 -14.61
N THR A 128 -0.42 -6.29 -15.23
CA THR A 128 0.61 -7.13 -14.60
C THR A 128 1.99 -6.51 -14.83
N PHE A 129 2.82 -6.49 -13.80
CA PHE A 129 4.19 -5.98 -13.85
C PHE A 129 5.20 -7.04 -13.40
N PRO A 130 6.39 -7.14 -14.04
CA PRO A 130 7.48 -7.95 -13.52
C PRO A 130 8.06 -7.34 -12.23
N GLY A 131 8.82 -8.13 -11.46
CA GLY A 131 9.33 -7.69 -10.16
C GLY A 131 10.32 -6.52 -10.20
N ASP A 132 10.95 -6.29 -11.35
CA ASP A 132 11.89 -5.20 -11.63
C ASP A 132 11.25 -3.98 -12.31
N SER A 133 9.96 -4.04 -12.65
CA SER A 133 9.21 -2.89 -13.16
C SER A 133 9.25 -1.74 -12.18
N ARG A 134 9.23 -0.51 -12.70
CA ARG A 134 9.13 0.72 -11.88
C ARG A 134 7.84 0.82 -11.09
N PHE A 135 6.86 -0.04 -11.35
CA PHE A 135 5.52 -0.02 -10.74
C PHE A 135 5.12 -1.41 -10.19
N ALA A 136 6.10 -2.20 -9.76
CA ALA A 136 5.86 -3.50 -9.15
C ALA A 136 5.21 -3.41 -7.75
N LEU A 137 5.64 -2.45 -6.93
CA LEU A 137 4.95 -2.03 -5.70
C LEU A 137 4.47 -0.60 -5.89
N VAL A 138 3.31 -0.26 -5.36
CA VAL A 138 2.71 1.05 -5.65
C VAL A 138 1.97 1.61 -4.44
N GLY A 139 1.67 2.91 -4.51
CA GLY A 139 0.65 3.60 -3.74
C GLY A 139 -0.23 4.43 -4.67
N TYR A 140 -1.53 4.46 -4.39
CA TYR A 140 -2.51 5.16 -5.21
C TYR A 140 -3.15 6.33 -4.48
N TYR A 141 -3.46 7.39 -5.23
CA TYR A 141 -4.39 8.41 -4.77
C TYR A 141 -5.21 8.95 -5.94
N LYS A 142 -6.48 9.29 -5.70
CA LYS A 142 -7.37 9.84 -6.72
C LYS A 142 -7.57 11.33 -6.51
N LYS A 143 -7.39 12.13 -7.57
CA LYS A 143 -7.67 13.57 -7.58
C LYS A 143 -7.92 14.05 -9.01
N ASP A 144 -8.84 15.01 -9.18
CA ASP A 144 -9.11 15.71 -10.45
C ASP A 144 -9.38 14.79 -11.67
N GLY A 145 -10.09 13.67 -11.48
CA GLY A 145 -10.41 12.70 -12.54
C GLY A 145 -9.27 11.75 -12.92
N PHE A 146 -8.12 11.88 -12.25
CA PHE A 146 -6.98 10.99 -12.39
C PHE A 146 -6.82 10.09 -11.15
N VAL A 147 -6.26 8.91 -11.40
CA VAL A 147 -5.58 8.12 -10.38
C VAL A 147 -4.08 8.35 -10.57
N TYR A 148 -3.43 8.78 -9.51
CA TYR A 148 -1.97 8.89 -9.42
C TYR A 148 -1.42 7.61 -8.80
N MET A 149 -0.35 7.10 -9.39
CA MET A 149 0.33 5.87 -9.01
C MET A 149 1.81 6.20 -8.81
N ILE A 150 2.27 6.19 -7.55
CA ILE A 150 3.71 6.20 -7.27
C ILE A 150 4.14 4.76 -7.12
N GLY A 151 5.17 4.37 -7.87
CA GLY A 151 5.64 2.99 -7.92
C GLY A 151 7.12 2.85 -7.60
N THR A 152 7.51 1.65 -7.20
CA THR A 152 8.89 1.18 -7.11
C THR A 152 8.99 -0.22 -7.74
N PRO A 153 10.19 -0.63 -8.16
CA PRO A 153 10.51 -2.05 -8.24
C PRO A 153 10.31 -2.73 -6.89
N THR A 154 10.22 -4.06 -6.90
CA THR A 154 10.08 -4.81 -5.65
C THR A 154 11.28 -4.61 -4.72
N TYR A 155 11.01 -4.85 -3.43
CA TYR A 155 11.90 -4.59 -2.30
C TYR A 155 11.95 -3.11 -1.88
N ARG A 156 12.90 -2.78 -1.00
CA ARG A 156 12.90 -1.56 -0.19
C ARG A 156 14.10 -0.65 -0.47
N ASN A 157 14.92 -1.00 -1.47
CA ASN A 157 16.20 -0.35 -1.78
C ASN A 157 16.19 0.29 -3.18
N LYS A 158 15.02 0.70 -3.65
CA LYS A 158 14.80 1.24 -5.00
C LYS A 158 14.12 2.60 -4.93
N PRO A 159 14.37 3.47 -5.92
CA PRO A 159 13.74 4.79 -5.98
C PRO A 159 12.28 4.69 -6.42
N ALA A 160 11.54 5.78 -6.25
CA ALA A 160 10.15 5.91 -6.67
C ALA A 160 9.97 6.69 -7.98
N TYR A 161 8.96 6.26 -8.74
CA TYR A 161 8.56 6.75 -10.05
C TYR A 161 7.08 7.14 -10.04
N LEU A 162 6.67 8.01 -10.96
CA LEU A 162 5.29 8.52 -11.01
C LEU A 162 4.61 8.16 -12.33
N ALA A 163 3.39 7.67 -12.22
CA ALA A 163 2.43 7.53 -13.30
C ALA A 163 1.08 8.14 -12.91
N ARG A 164 0.26 8.43 -13.91
CA ARG A 164 -1.16 8.74 -13.75
C ARG A 164 -1.96 8.11 -14.87
N PHE A 165 -3.26 7.96 -14.65
CA PHE A 165 -4.21 7.54 -15.67
C PHE A 165 -5.60 8.05 -15.30
N LYS A 166 -6.48 8.20 -16.28
CA LYS A 166 -7.88 8.56 -15.99
C LYS A 166 -8.52 7.43 -15.18
N GLU A 167 -9.49 7.77 -14.34
CA GLU A 167 -10.24 6.77 -13.57
C GLU A 167 -10.83 5.65 -14.44
N THR A 168 -11.27 5.98 -15.66
CA THR A 168 -11.82 5.02 -16.63
C THR A 168 -10.79 4.10 -17.27
N ASP A 169 -9.50 4.37 -17.08
CA ASP A 169 -8.39 3.67 -17.72
C ASP A 169 -7.61 2.78 -16.75
N ILE A 170 -8.03 2.62 -15.48
CA ILE A 170 -7.34 1.78 -14.47
C ILE A 170 -7.12 0.31 -14.89
N GLU A 171 -7.89 -0.20 -15.85
CA GLU A 171 -7.72 -1.56 -16.38
C GLU A 171 -6.98 -1.59 -17.73
N LYS A 172 -6.47 -0.44 -18.20
CA LYS A 172 -5.88 -0.21 -19.54
C LYS A 172 -4.48 0.40 -19.43
N PRO A 173 -3.44 -0.40 -19.13
CA PRO A 173 -2.09 0.10 -18.88
C PRO A 173 -1.46 0.80 -20.10
N GLU A 174 -1.93 0.51 -21.31
CA GLU A 174 -1.56 1.23 -22.54
C GLU A 174 -1.98 2.72 -22.50
N ASN A 175 -2.94 3.07 -21.65
CA ASN A 175 -3.39 4.44 -21.42
C ASN A 175 -2.68 5.14 -20.25
N TYR A 176 -1.76 4.46 -19.56
CA TYR A 176 -1.03 5.07 -18.45
C TYR A 176 -0.04 6.11 -18.96
N GLU A 177 0.05 7.22 -18.25
CA GLU A 177 0.96 8.32 -18.52
C GLU A 177 2.04 8.35 -17.44
N TYR A 178 3.30 8.35 -17.86
CA TYR A 178 4.47 8.25 -16.99
C TYR A 178 5.20 9.60 -16.95
N TRP A 179 5.55 10.09 -15.77
CA TRP A 179 6.17 11.39 -15.61
C TRP A 179 7.66 11.35 -15.99
N ASN A 180 8.04 12.09 -17.03
CA ASN A 180 9.43 12.30 -17.40
C ASN A 180 9.87 13.69 -16.88
N GLY A 181 10.68 13.69 -15.82
CA GLY A 181 11.16 14.90 -15.15
C GLY A 181 12.21 15.69 -15.95
N ASP A 182 12.93 15.05 -16.87
CA ASP A 182 13.93 15.72 -17.71
C ASP A 182 13.26 16.65 -18.73
N THR A 183 12.20 16.14 -19.36
CA THR A 183 11.39 16.89 -20.34
C THR A 183 10.22 17.64 -19.69
N LYS A 184 9.90 17.33 -18.43
CA LYS A 184 8.72 17.82 -17.69
C LYS A 184 7.40 17.51 -18.41
N THR A 185 7.28 16.30 -18.97
CA THR A 185 6.09 15.87 -19.71
C THR A 185 5.59 14.50 -19.26
N TRP A 186 4.31 14.26 -19.54
CA TRP A 186 3.66 12.97 -19.34
C TRP A 186 3.76 12.14 -20.62
N ILE A 187 4.40 10.97 -20.53
CA ILE A 187 4.63 10.07 -21.67
C ILE A 187 3.68 8.88 -21.58
N LYS A 188 2.83 8.70 -22.59
CA LYS A 188 1.84 7.63 -22.62
C LYS A 188 2.47 6.27 -22.97
N GLY A 189 2.07 5.21 -22.26
CA GLY A 189 2.30 3.81 -22.63
C GLY A 189 3.73 3.29 -22.46
N ASN A 190 4.66 4.07 -21.90
CA ASN A 190 6.06 3.67 -21.77
C ASN A 190 6.63 3.96 -20.37
N GLU A 191 6.61 2.94 -19.49
CA GLU A 191 7.13 3.09 -18.12
C GLU A 191 8.61 3.42 -18.05
N ASN A 192 9.39 3.03 -19.07
CA ASN A 192 10.83 3.28 -19.14
C ASN A 192 11.17 4.77 -19.31
N GLN A 193 10.18 5.61 -19.59
CA GLN A 193 10.33 7.07 -19.66
C GLN A 193 10.09 7.76 -18.31
N ALA A 194 9.60 7.05 -17.29
CA ALA A 194 9.42 7.61 -15.95
C ALA A 194 10.76 7.99 -15.30
N SER A 195 10.98 9.24 -14.94
CA SER A 195 12.17 9.63 -14.16
C SER A 195 11.96 9.36 -12.67
N ILE A 196 13.07 9.29 -11.93
CA ILE A 196 13.02 9.23 -10.47
C ILE A 196 12.39 10.52 -9.93
N ILE A 197 11.36 10.41 -9.08
CA ILE A 197 10.77 11.54 -8.34
C ILE A 197 11.24 11.59 -6.89
N ILE A 198 11.60 10.42 -6.33
CA ILE A 198 12.16 10.27 -4.98
C ILE A 198 13.31 9.27 -5.09
N GLY A 199 14.54 9.75 -4.86
CA GLY A 199 15.73 8.90 -4.84
C GLY A 199 15.85 8.07 -3.57
N GLY A 200 16.77 7.10 -3.58
CA GLY A 200 17.13 6.30 -2.41
C GLY A 200 16.28 5.05 -2.24
N SER A 201 16.03 4.69 -0.97
CA SER A 201 15.39 3.45 -0.55
C SER A 201 13.93 3.69 -0.18
N VAL A 202 13.02 3.44 -1.12
CA VAL A 202 11.57 3.59 -0.90
C VAL A 202 10.94 2.20 -0.81
N GLY A 203 10.36 1.87 0.35
CA GLY A 203 9.63 0.63 0.59
C GLY A 203 8.23 0.88 1.13
N GLU A 204 7.28 -0.01 0.83
CA GLU A 204 5.90 0.00 1.36
C GLU A 204 5.28 1.40 1.52
N LEU A 205 5.17 2.11 0.40
CA LEU A 205 4.74 3.50 0.37
C LEU A 205 3.21 3.68 0.37
N SER A 206 2.75 4.82 0.85
CA SER A 206 1.40 5.33 0.55
C SER A 206 1.40 6.82 0.25
N LEU A 207 0.39 7.24 -0.51
CA LEU A 207 0.24 8.59 -1.03
C LEU A 207 -1.11 9.15 -0.59
N ILE A 208 -1.13 10.42 -0.19
CA ILE A 208 -2.36 11.15 0.09
C ILE A 208 -2.23 12.62 -0.31
N TYR A 209 -3.34 13.23 -0.73
CA TYR A 209 -3.45 14.68 -0.82
C TYR A 209 -4.23 15.18 0.39
N ASN A 210 -3.63 16.08 1.18
CA ASN A 210 -4.30 16.74 2.29
C ASN A 210 -4.92 18.06 1.80
N SER A 211 -6.25 18.14 1.86
CA SER A 211 -7.03 19.27 1.37
C SER A 211 -7.01 20.51 2.27
N THR A 212 -6.63 20.37 3.54
CA THR A 212 -6.46 21.52 4.47
C THR A 212 -5.20 22.29 4.10
N TYR A 213 -4.06 21.60 4.00
CA TYR A 213 -2.78 22.22 3.66
C TYR A 213 -2.53 22.36 2.16
N LYS A 214 -3.40 21.73 1.34
CA LYS A 214 -3.26 21.66 -0.12
C LYS A 214 -1.95 21.03 -0.57
N LYS A 215 -1.46 20.04 0.18
CA LYS A 215 -0.18 19.37 -0.08
C LYS A 215 -0.36 17.91 -0.47
N TRP A 216 0.51 17.44 -1.34
CA TRP A 216 0.79 16.02 -1.50
C TRP A 216 1.69 15.53 -0.38
N ILE A 217 1.37 14.38 0.18
CA ILE A 217 2.11 13.76 1.27
C ILE A 217 2.33 12.30 0.91
N ILE A 218 3.58 11.87 0.97
CA ILE A 218 3.98 10.48 0.83
C ILE A 218 4.63 10.03 2.13
N ALA A 219 4.35 8.81 2.57
CA ALA A 219 5.10 8.15 3.62
C ALA A 219 5.54 6.76 3.12
N TYR A 220 6.72 6.33 3.56
CA TYR A 220 7.31 5.06 3.15
C TYR A 220 8.31 4.55 4.19
N PHE A 221 8.55 3.24 4.19
CA PHE A 221 9.66 2.66 4.92
C PHE A 221 10.97 2.95 4.18
N ASN A 222 11.84 3.74 4.82
CA ASN A 222 13.17 4.05 4.34
C ASN A 222 14.17 3.02 4.89
N ALA A 223 14.52 2.02 4.08
CA ALA A 223 15.43 0.97 4.53
C ALA A 223 16.87 1.44 4.74
N ALA A 224 17.30 2.55 4.12
CA ALA A 224 18.66 3.08 4.29
C ALA A 224 18.86 3.70 5.67
N GLU A 225 17.84 4.36 6.20
CA GLU A 225 17.86 4.98 7.53
C GLU A 225 17.08 4.18 8.58
N TYR A 226 16.43 3.10 8.15
CA TYR A 226 15.62 2.20 8.98
C TYR A 226 14.53 2.93 9.78
N ASN A 227 13.73 3.73 9.09
CA ASN A 227 12.65 4.56 9.66
C ASN A 227 11.43 4.67 8.72
N ILE A 228 10.32 5.18 9.24
CA ILE A 228 9.22 5.71 8.43
C ILE A 228 9.55 7.16 8.08
N THR A 229 9.80 7.40 6.80
CA THR A 229 10.03 8.74 6.27
C THR A 229 8.74 9.27 5.66
N MET A 230 8.41 10.53 5.94
CA MET A 230 7.39 11.31 5.26
C MET A 230 8.03 12.44 4.45
N ARG A 231 7.48 12.73 3.28
CA ARG A 231 7.85 13.88 2.44
C ARG A 231 6.59 14.59 1.94
N ILE A 232 6.73 15.89 1.70
CA ILE A 232 5.63 16.78 1.31
C ILE A 232 5.99 17.48 -0.01
N ALA A 233 5.01 17.70 -0.89
CA ALA A 233 5.18 18.47 -2.12
C ALA A 233 3.94 19.32 -2.42
N ASP A 234 4.13 20.45 -3.09
CA ASP A 234 3.04 21.26 -3.66
C ASP A 234 2.41 20.57 -4.88
N GLU A 235 3.25 20.02 -5.73
CA GLU A 235 2.86 19.30 -6.95
C GLU A 235 3.21 17.82 -6.83
N ILE A 236 2.37 16.95 -7.40
CA ILE A 236 2.60 15.49 -7.39
C ILE A 236 3.90 15.10 -8.10
N THR A 237 4.32 15.92 -9.08
CA THR A 237 5.57 15.77 -9.83
C THR A 237 6.80 16.20 -9.03
N GLY A 238 6.61 16.67 -7.80
CA GLY A 238 7.65 17.27 -6.97
C GLY A 238 7.95 18.74 -7.34
N PRO A 239 9.05 19.32 -6.82
CA PRO A 239 10.05 18.63 -6.00
C PRO A 239 9.47 18.16 -4.66
N TRP A 240 9.84 16.95 -4.25
CA TRP A 240 9.51 16.44 -2.92
C TRP A 240 10.45 17.05 -1.89
N GLY A 241 9.89 17.59 -0.81
CA GLY A 241 10.62 18.31 0.26
C GLY A 241 11.55 17.42 1.08
N THR A 242 12.02 17.95 2.20
CA THR A 242 12.92 17.25 3.14
C THR A 242 12.23 16.04 3.78
N ASN A 243 13.05 15.17 4.38
CA ASN A 243 12.57 14.00 5.12
C ASN A 243 12.06 14.43 6.50
N PHE A 244 10.85 14.00 6.84
CA PHE A 244 10.33 14.02 8.20
C PHE A 244 10.30 12.58 8.73
N VAL A 245 10.95 12.33 9.88
CA VAL A 245 10.99 10.99 10.48
C VAL A 245 9.76 10.81 11.36
N LEU A 246 8.87 9.88 11.00
CA LEU A 246 7.64 9.61 11.76
C LEU A 246 7.83 8.52 12.83
N ALA A 247 8.68 7.53 12.57
CA ALA A 247 8.97 6.44 13.50
C ALA A 247 10.33 5.83 13.16
N THR A 248 11.12 5.47 14.17
CA THR A 248 12.46 4.87 13.97
C THR A 248 12.47 3.41 14.39
N GLY A 249 13.33 2.60 13.77
CA GLY A 249 13.52 1.21 14.21
C GLY A 249 14.13 1.06 15.60
N ALA A 250 14.74 2.11 16.15
CA ALA A 250 15.17 2.14 17.54
C ALA A 250 13.96 2.18 18.51
N GLN A 251 12.92 2.94 18.16
CA GLN A 251 11.68 3.02 18.92
C GLN A 251 10.76 1.82 18.65
N TYR A 252 10.69 1.37 17.39
CA TYR A 252 9.85 0.28 16.94
C TYR A 252 10.69 -0.76 16.17
N PRO A 253 11.32 -1.72 16.87
CA PRO A 253 12.17 -2.72 16.23
C PRO A 253 11.43 -3.50 15.13
N GLN A 254 12.07 -3.63 13.97
CA GLN A 254 11.53 -4.34 12.80
C GLN A 254 10.19 -3.80 12.29
N LEU A 255 10.01 -2.49 12.37
CA LEU A 255 8.91 -1.78 11.72
C LEU A 255 8.99 -1.87 10.19
N TYR A 256 7.84 -1.78 9.53
CA TYR A 256 7.72 -1.59 8.08
C TYR A 256 6.32 -1.05 7.72
N GLY A 257 6.14 -0.68 6.45
CA GLY A 257 4.91 -0.02 5.98
C GLY A 257 5.04 1.50 5.89
N SER A 258 4.00 2.14 5.38
CA SER A 258 3.19 3.13 6.11
C SER A 258 1.97 3.39 5.22
N TYR A 259 0.78 3.02 5.66
CA TYR A 259 -0.43 3.11 4.81
C TYR A 259 -1.43 4.09 5.39
N PHE A 260 -1.59 5.24 4.74
CA PHE A 260 -2.52 6.28 5.20
C PHE A 260 -3.97 5.81 5.26
N HIS A 261 -4.65 6.17 6.34
CA HIS A 261 -6.10 6.08 6.42
C HIS A 261 -6.73 7.22 5.59
N PRO A 262 -7.85 7.00 4.86
CA PRO A 262 -8.46 8.04 4.04
C PRO A 262 -8.92 9.30 4.78
N LEU A 263 -9.17 9.21 6.09
CA LEU A 263 -9.51 10.38 6.93
C LEU A 263 -8.36 11.40 7.04
N SER A 264 -7.13 10.98 6.78
CA SER A 264 -5.94 11.85 6.75
C SER A 264 -5.95 12.84 5.57
N ALA A 265 -6.92 12.75 4.65
CA ALA A 265 -7.05 13.63 3.49
C ALA A 265 -7.55 15.04 3.85
N LYS A 266 -7.96 15.27 5.10
CA LYS A 266 -8.44 16.57 5.58
C LYS A 266 -8.13 16.73 7.06
N GLY A 267 -7.83 17.96 7.46
CA GLY A 267 -7.50 18.34 8.84
C GLY A 267 -6.01 18.18 9.13
N ASP A 268 -5.71 18.32 10.42
CA ASP A 268 -4.34 18.50 10.91
C ASP A 268 -3.72 17.18 11.35
N PHE A 269 -4.46 16.07 11.31
CA PHE A 269 -3.97 14.76 11.73
C PHE A 269 -3.81 13.82 10.55
N LEU A 270 -2.62 13.22 10.45
CA LEU A 270 -2.38 12.05 9.61
C LEU A 270 -2.46 10.79 10.47
N TYR A 271 -3.33 9.90 10.04
CA TYR A 271 -3.44 8.53 10.52
C TYR A 271 -2.87 7.57 9.48
N PHE A 272 -2.04 6.63 9.90
CA PHE A 272 -1.49 5.58 9.03
C PHE A 272 -1.27 4.29 9.80
N THR A 273 -1.36 3.15 9.11
CA THR A 273 -0.99 1.87 9.71
C THR A 273 0.50 1.59 9.51
N MET A 274 1.17 1.14 10.57
CA MET A 274 2.55 0.68 10.57
C MET A 274 2.59 -0.76 11.09
N SER A 275 3.32 -1.63 10.42
CA SER A 275 3.48 -3.02 10.84
C SER A 275 4.78 -3.21 11.61
N MET A 276 4.84 -4.19 12.49
CA MET A 276 6.08 -4.65 13.13
C MET A 276 6.21 -6.17 13.02
N TRP A 277 7.38 -6.65 12.62
CA TRP A 277 7.65 -8.08 12.44
C TRP A 277 7.74 -8.84 13.77
N MET A 278 8.35 -8.24 14.79
CA MET A 278 8.61 -8.90 16.08
C MET A 278 7.33 -9.28 16.85
N PRO A 279 6.38 -8.36 17.10
CA PRO A 279 5.07 -8.72 17.65
C PRO A 279 4.13 -9.30 16.58
N TYR A 280 4.52 -9.25 15.31
CA TYR A 280 3.71 -9.64 14.15
C TYR A 280 2.32 -8.96 14.15
N ASN A 281 2.31 -7.63 14.26
CA ASN A 281 1.09 -6.86 14.43
C ASN A 281 1.11 -5.55 13.63
N VAL A 282 -0.08 -4.97 13.43
CA VAL A 282 -0.30 -3.69 12.75
C VAL A 282 -0.82 -2.68 13.76
N PHE A 283 -0.18 -1.52 13.81
CA PHE A 283 -0.48 -0.42 14.71
C PHE A 283 -1.07 0.74 13.92
N LEU A 284 -2.11 1.38 14.46
CA LEU A 284 -2.54 2.68 13.98
C LEU A 284 -1.66 3.75 14.62
N MET A 285 -1.02 4.55 13.77
CA MET A 285 -0.19 5.68 14.15
C MET A 285 -0.93 6.98 13.86
N LYS A 286 -0.72 8.00 14.70
CA LYS A 286 -1.24 9.36 14.55
C LYS A 286 -0.09 10.35 14.57
N VAL A 287 -0.10 11.29 13.63
CA VAL A 287 0.84 12.40 13.54
C VAL A 287 0.04 13.69 13.38
N GLU A 288 0.42 14.71 14.13
CA GLU A 288 -0.11 16.07 13.97
C GLU A 288 0.77 16.85 12.99
N LEU A 289 0.13 17.43 11.98
CA LEU A 289 0.71 18.40 11.08
C LEU A 289 0.59 19.77 11.74
N SER A 290 1.68 20.51 11.75
CA SER A 290 1.68 21.89 12.21
C SER A 290 2.54 22.74 11.29
N ASP A 291 2.10 23.97 11.02
CA ASP A 291 2.83 24.94 10.19
C ASP A 291 4.07 25.54 10.88
N LYS A 292 4.61 24.91 11.93
CA LYS A 292 5.70 25.45 12.72
C LYS A 292 7.07 25.14 12.12
#